data_AF-A0A4Y2V1A2-F1
#
_entry.id   AF-A0A4Y2V1A2-F1
#
_cell.length_a   1.000
_cell.length_b   1.000
_cell.length_c   1.000
_cell.angle_alpha   90.00
_cell.angle_beta   90.00
_cell.angle_gamma   90.00
#
_symmetry.space_group_name_H-M   'P 1'
#
loop_
_entity.id
_entity.type
_entity.pdbx_description
1 polymer ?
#
loop_
_entity_poly.entity_id
_entity_poly.type
_entity_poly.pdbx_seq_one_letter_code
_entity_poly.pdbx_strand_id
1 'polypeptide(L)'
;MSKRVFLNLEQRIEILRQYEKGKSARRLAELFYFRRTQINKIITEKDLSLKEYEDFKFRGVKRIRHEKYVNINEAVLEWYKTVRAKKILVSGSMIQHKAKELADSLGIENFSSSNGWMDRFRIRNNITFRSLSDEAAYLDPGLCLAEASSTSFGWM
;
A
#
# COMPACT_ATOMS: atom_id res chain seq x y z
N MET A 1 28.68 -11.21 1.25
CA MET A 1 27.51 -10.30 1.18
C MET A 1 27.56 -9.36 2.39
N SER A 2 27.75 -8.05 2.21
CA SER A 2 27.75 -7.10 3.34
C SER A 2 26.32 -6.91 3.85
N LYS A 3 26.09 -7.12 5.14
CA LYS A 3 24.78 -6.94 5.80
C LYS A 3 24.38 -5.47 5.69
N ARG A 4 23.29 -5.16 4.98
CA ARG A 4 22.75 -3.79 4.92
C ARG A 4 22.26 -3.39 6.31
N VAL A 5 22.97 -2.47 6.96
CA VAL A 5 22.56 -1.90 8.25
C VAL A 5 21.53 -0.81 7.99
N PHE A 6 20.33 -0.99 8.52
CA PHE A 6 19.24 -0.03 8.41
C PHE A 6 19.39 1.05 9.47
N LEU A 7 19.21 2.30 9.06
CA LEU A 7 19.21 3.46 9.95
C LEU A 7 17.81 3.66 10.52
N ASN A 8 17.69 3.56 11.84
CA ASN A 8 16.41 3.84 12.50
C ASN A 8 16.12 5.36 12.44
N LEU A 9 14.87 5.73 12.73
CA LEU A 9 14.43 7.12 12.62
C LEU A 9 15.17 8.04 13.60
N GLU A 10 15.37 7.59 14.84
CA GLU A 10 16.11 8.34 15.87
C GLU A 10 17.57 8.62 15.47
N GLN A 11 18.26 7.63 14.90
CA GLN A 11 19.63 7.75 14.42
C GLN A 11 19.70 8.74 13.25
N ARG A 12 18.72 8.75 12.34
CA ARG A 12 18.66 9.76 11.26
C ARG A 12 18.57 11.16 11.84
N ILE A 13 17.73 11.36 12.86
CA ILE A 13 17.55 12.65 13.52
C ILE A 13 18.79 13.07 14.30
N GLU A 14 19.42 12.16 15.04
CA GLU A 14 20.67 12.47 15.74
C GLU A 14 21.82 12.78 14.76
N ILE A 15 21.89 12.10 13.62
CA ILE A 15 22.84 12.44 12.54
C ILE A 15 22.60 13.88 12.04
N LEU A 16 21.34 14.26 11.79
CA LEU A 16 20.99 15.62 11.36
C LEU A 16 21.35 16.65 12.42
N ARG A 17 21.02 16.40 13.69
CA ARG A 17 21.36 17.29 14.81
C ARG A 17 22.87 17.48 14.96
N GLN A 18 23.66 16.43 14.77
CA GLN A 18 25.11 16.48 14.85
C GLN A 18 25.73 17.19 13.62
N TYR A 19 25.09 17.06 12.45
CA TYR A 19 25.46 17.79 11.25
C TYR A 19 25.21 19.30 11.39
N GLU A 20 24.06 19.70 11.94
CA GLU A 20 23.74 21.10 12.24
C GLU A 20 24.70 21.74 13.25
N LYS A 21 25.24 20.94 14.17
CA LYS A 21 26.33 21.35 15.09
C LYS A 21 27.70 21.50 14.41
N GLY A 22 27.78 21.34 13.08
CA GLY A 22 28.98 21.55 12.28
C GLY A 22 29.85 20.32 12.03
N LYS A 23 29.42 19.11 12.39
CA LYS A 23 30.18 17.89 12.07
C LYS A 23 30.09 17.56 10.58
N SER A 24 31.22 17.24 9.96
CA SER A 24 31.25 16.83 8.56
C SER A 24 30.63 15.44 8.34
N ALA A 25 30.08 15.20 7.15
CA ALA A 25 29.51 13.91 6.78
C ALA A 25 30.51 12.75 6.89
N ARG A 26 31.81 13.02 6.68
CA ARG A 26 32.90 12.05 6.89
C ARG A 26 32.97 11.65 8.37
N ARG A 27 32.97 12.63 9.27
CA ARG A 27 33.05 12.37 10.71
C ARG A 27 31.83 11.61 11.22
N LEU A 28 30.64 11.92 10.71
CA LEU A 28 29.40 11.23 11.06
C LEU A 28 29.40 9.77 10.57
N ALA A 29 29.93 9.49 9.38
CA ALA A 29 30.06 8.12 8.88
C ALA A 29 30.92 7.24 9.81
N GLU A 30 32.02 7.79 10.34
CA GLU A 30 32.89 7.11 11.30
C GLU A 30 32.17 6.90 12.64
N LEU A 31 31.54 7.94 13.20
CA LEU A 31 30.91 7.90 14.52
C LEU A 31 29.74 6.91 14.60
N PHE A 32 28.92 6.83 13.54
CA PHE A 32 27.74 5.99 13.51
C PHE A 32 27.97 4.66 12.78
N TYR A 33 29.21 4.40 12.32
CA TYR A 33 29.57 3.20 11.54
C TYR A 33 28.71 3.01 10.28
N PHE A 34 28.33 4.10 9.62
CA PHE A 34 27.54 4.08 8.38
C PHE A 34 28.38 4.47 7.17
N ARG A 35 27.91 4.05 6.00
CA ARG A 35 28.50 4.50 4.74
C ARG A 35 28.23 5.98 4.54
N ARG A 36 29.25 6.69 4.06
CA ARG A 36 29.19 8.12 3.75
C ARG A 36 28.06 8.47 2.77
N THR A 37 27.76 7.59 1.81
CA THR A 37 26.62 7.73 0.90
C THR A 37 25.27 7.73 1.62
N GLN A 38 25.14 6.93 2.67
CA GLN A 38 23.93 6.84 3.49
C GLN A 38 23.75 8.08 4.36
N ILE A 39 24.84 8.60 4.93
CA ILE A 39 24.86 9.88 5.67
C ILE A 39 24.46 11.04 4.75
N ASN A 40 25.08 11.15 3.57
CA ASN A 40 24.75 12.21 2.61
C ASN A 40 23.29 12.14 2.19
N LYS A 41 22.76 10.93 1.95
CA LYS A 41 21.34 10.76 1.64
C LYS A 41 20.44 11.33 2.74
N ILE A 42 20.75 11.08 4.02
CA ILE A 42 19.98 11.62 5.15
C ILE A 42 20.04 13.15 5.18
N ILE A 43 21.22 13.72 4.96
CA ILE A 43 21.43 15.18 4.95
C ILE A 43 20.65 15.83 3.81
N THR A 44 20.67 15.22 2.61
CA THR A 44 19.90 15.71 1.46
C THR A 44 18.39 15.57 1.67
N GLU A 45 17.95 14.45 2.23
CA GLU A 45 16.54 14.15 2.53
C GLU A 45 16.14 14.58 3.96
N LYS A 46 16.70 15.69 4.47
CA LYS A 46 16.49 16.12 5.86
C LYS A 46 15.02 16.40 6.18
N ASP A 47 14.31 17.08 5.27
CA ASP A 47 12.93 17.53 5.51
C ASP A 47 11.97 16.33 5.54
N LEU A 48 12.21 15.35 4.66
CA LEU A 48 11.50 14.07 4.68
C LEU A 48 11.75 13.32 5.99
N SER A 49 13.00 13.28 6.45
CA SER A 49 13.37 12.61 7.70
C SER A 49 12.72 13.25 8.93
N LEU A 50 12.64 14.59 8.97
CA LEU A 50 12.01 15.35 10.05
C LEU A 50 10.49 15.16 10.06
N LYS A 51 9.85 15.25 8.88
CA LYS A 51 8.40 15.00 8.75
C LYS A 51 8.04 13.58 9.18
N GLU A 52 8.82 12.58 8.73
CA GLU A 52 8.68 11.19 9.19
C GLU A 52 8.86 11.07 10.71
N TYR A 53 9.79 11.81 11.32
CA TYR A 53 9.95 11.77 12.77
C TYR A 53 8.73 12.32 13.51
N GLU A 54 8.19 13.46 13.09
CA GLU A 54 7.01 14.05 13.72
C GLU A 54 5.76 13.17 13.61
N ASP A 55 5.51 12.58 12.44
CA ASP A 55 4.33 11.73 12.18
C ASP A 55 4.35 10.40 12.98
N PHE A 56 5.54 9.94 13.38
CA PHE A 56 5.75 8.58 13.89
C PHE A 56 6.47 8.48 15.24
N LYS A 57 6.98 9.57 15.84
CA LYS A 57 7.74 9.54 17.11
C LYS A 57 7.03 8.83 18.26
N PHE A 58 5.70 8.80 18.25
CA PHE A 58 4.89 8.15 19.30
C PHE A 58 4.40 6.73 18.96
N ARG A 59 4.70 6.21 17.76
CA ARG A 59 4.14 4.93 17.29
C ARG A 59 5.02 3.71 17.55
N GLY A 60 6.24 3.89 18.08
CA GLY A 60 7.18 2.79 18.34
C GLY A 60 7.65 2.03 17.09
N VAL A 61 7.48 2.62 15.90
CA VAL A 61 7.74 1.96 14.61
C VAL A 61 9.22 2.08 14.23
N LYS A 62 9.93 0.94 14.19
CA LYS A 62 11.37 0.89 13.81
C LYS A 62 11.63 1.16 12.32
N ARG A 63 10.63 0.96 11.45
CA ARG A 63 10.74 1.11 10.00
C ARG A 63 9.40 1.48 9.36
N ILE A 64 9.38 2.61 8.67
CA ILE A 64 8.22 3.05 7.89
C ILE A 64 8.27 2.36 6.53
N ARG A 65 7.15 1.80 6.09
CA ARG A 65 6.95 1.32 4.72
C ARG A 65 5.98 2.28 4.03
N HIS A 66 6.50 3.14 3.19
CA HIS A 66 5.67 3.92 2.27
C HIS A 66 4.92 2.96 1.35
N GLU A 67 3.61 3.13 1.25
CA GLU A 67 2.81 2.36 0.31
C GLU A 67 3.16 2.77 -1.13
N LYS A 68 3.48 1.79 -1.96
CA LYS A 68 3.92 2.03 -3.35
C LYS A 68 2.78 2.53 -4.26
N TYR A 69 1.53 2.38 -3.84
CA TYR A 69 0.32 2.59 -4.66
C TYR A 69 -0.81 3.25 -3.84
N VAL A 70 -0.50 4.31 -3.08
CA VAL A 70 -1.47 4.99 -2.18
C VAL A 70 -2.76 5.34 -2.91
N ASN A 71 -2.67 6.04 -4.05
CA ASN A 71 -3.83 6.49 -4.82
C ASN A 71 -4.74 5.33 -5.26
N ILE A 72 -4.15 4.20 -5.70
CA ILE A 72 -4.91 3.00 -6.09
C ILE A 72 -5.57 2.38 -4.85
N ASN A 73 -4.84 2.25 -3.75
CA ASN A 73 -5.37 1.67 -2.52
C ASN A 73 -6.56 2.48 -1.98
N GLU A 74 -6.45 3.81 -1.99
CA GLU A 74 -7.52 4.72 -1.56
C GLU A 74 -8.76 4.61 -2.45
N ALA A 75 -8.58 4.67 -3.78
CA ALA A 75 -9.68 4.58 -4.73
C ALA A 75 -10.40 3.22 -4.67
N VAL A 76 -9.65 2.12 -4.53
CA VAL A 76 -10.23 0.77 -4.36
C VAL A 76 -11.01 0.68 -3.04
N LEU A 77 -10.50 1.27 -1.96
CA LEU A 77 -11.16 1.27 -0.67
C LEU A 77 -12.48 2.06 -0.70
N GLU A 78 -12.49 3.23 -1.33
CA GLU A 78 -13.69 4.05 -1.51
C GLU A 78 -14.76 3.32 -2.33
N TRP A 79 -14.35 2.72 -3.45
CA TRP A 79 -15.24 1.88 -4.25
C TRP A 79 -15.79 0.71 -3.42
N TYR A 80 -14.94 -0.01 -2.68
CA TYR A 80 -15.37 -1.13 -1.83
C TYR A 80 -16.40 -0.70 -0.79
N LYS A 81 -16.19 0.44 -0.12
CA LYS A 81 -17.16 1.01 0.84
C LYS A 81 -18.49 1.32 0.17
N THR A 82 -18.47 1.91 -1.03
CA THR A 82 -19.67 2.23 -1.80
C THR A 82 -20.47 0.98 -2.17
N VAL A 83 -19.79 -0.08 -2.61
CA VAL A 83 -20.42 -1.34 -2.98
C VAL A 83 -20.98 -2.06 -1.75
N ARG A 84 -20.28 -2.02 -0.62
CA ARG A 84 -20.77 -2.58 0.65
C ARG A 84 -21.95 -1.82 1.23
N ALA A 85 -22.00 -0.50 1.07
CA ALA A 85 -23.17 0.31 1.45
C ALA A 85 -24.43 -0.11 0.66
N LYS A 86 -24.26 -0.58 -0.59
CA LYS A 86 -25.32 -1.15 -1.43
C LYS A 86 -25.64 -2.62 -1.11
N LYS A 87 -25.06 -3.18 -0.03
CA LYS A 87 -25.19 -4.60 0.38
C LYS A 87 -24.75 -5.61 -0.69
N ILE A 88 -23.92 -5.19 -1.64
CA ILE A 88 -23.38 -6.09 -2.66
C ILE A 88 -22.17 -6.82 -2.07
N LEU A 89 -22.11 -8.12 -2.33
CA LEU A 89 -20.97 -8.96 -1.96
C LEU A 89 -19.82 -8.71 -2.93
N VAL A 90 -18.63 -8.53 -2.39
CA VAL A 90 -17.43 -8.28 -3.18
C VAL A 90 -16.46 -9.43 -2.97
N SER A 91 -16.18 -10.17 -4.04
CA SER A 91 -15.17 -11.22 -4.04
C SER A 91 -13.76 -10.63 -4.20
N GLY A 92 -12.75 -11.41 -3.84
CA GLY A 92 -11.36 -11.00 -4.02
C GLY A 92 -10.99 -10.70 -5.47
N SER A 93 -11.52 -11.47 -6.43
CA SER A 93 -11.28 -11.24 -7.85
C SER A 93 -11.88 -9.92 -8.33
N MET A 94 -13.06 -9.53 -7.81
CA MET A 94 -13.65 -8.22 -8.11
C MET A 94 -12.76 -7.06 -7.62
N ILE A 95 -12.16 -7.19 -6.43
CA ILE A 95 -11.21 -6.18 -5.91
C ILE A 95 -9.97 -6.09 -6.81
N GLN A 96 -9.41 -7.22 -7.22
CA GLN A 96 -8.25 -7.25 -8.11
C GLN A 96 -8.55 -6.62 -9.47
N HIS A 97 -9.71 -6.94 -10.06
CA HIS A 97 -10.15 -6.35 -11.32
C HIS A 97 -10.32 -4.84 -11.20
N LYS A 98 -11.03 -4.37 -10.16
CA LYS A 98 -11.24 -2.93 -9.95
C LYS A 98 -9.93 -2.18 -9.73
N ALA A 99 -8.99 -2.77 -8.99
CA ALA A 99 -7.68 -2.17 -8.77
C ALA A 99 -6.89 -2.00 -10.06
N LYS A 100 -7.00 -2.95 -10.99
CA LYS A 100 -6.38 -2.85 -12.32
C LYS A 100 -7.02 -1.75 -13.16
N GLU A 101 -8.36 -1.72 -13.22
CA GLU A 101 -9.12 -0.67 -13.92
C GLU A 101 -8.76 0.74 -13.40
N LEU A 102 -8.66 0.89 -12.09
CA LEU A 102 -8.25 2.15 -11.47
C LEU A 102 -6.79 2.50 -11.77
N ALA A 103 -5.88 1.52 -11.78
CA ALA A 103 -4.49 1.76 -12.16
C ALA A 103 -4.37 2.24 -13.62
N ASP A 104 -5.12 1.63 -14.54
CA ASP A 104 -5.18 2.02 -15.94
C ASP A 104 -5.73 3.45 -16.09
N SER A 105 -6.81 3.78 -15.37
CA SER A 105 -7.41 5.13 -15.39
C SER A 105 -6.48 6.22 -14.85
N LEU A 106 -5.56 5.87 -13.93
CA LEU A 106 -4.58 6.77 -13.34
C LEU A 106 -3.24 6.77 -14.11
N GLY A 107 -3.11 5.98 -15.19
CA GLY A 107 -1.88 5.87 -15.98
C GLY A 107 -0.73 5.15 -15.23
N ILE A 108 -1.02 4.26 -14.29
CA ILE A 108 -0.02 3.53 -13.49
C ILE A 108 0.23 2.15 -14.11
N GLU A 109 1.12 2.09 -15.10
CA GLU A 109 1.40 0.87 -15.89
C GLU A 109 2.07 -0.27 -15.11
N ASN A 110 2.74 0.06 -13.99
CA ASN A 110 3.52 -0.91 -13.20
C ASN A 110 2.76 -1.45 -11.97
N PHE A 111 1.43 -1.35 -11.97
CA PHE A 111 0.61 -1.93 -10.91
C PHE A 111 0.31 -3.40 -11.21
N SER A 112 0.58 -4.26 -10.23
CA SER A 112 0.20 -5.67 -10.29
C SER A 112 -0.78 -5.96 -9.16
N SER A 113 -2.01 -6.31 -9.52
CA SER A 113 -3.07 -6.80 -8.62
C SER A 113 -2.79 -8.22 -8.10
N SER A 114 -1.53 -8.52 -7.79
CA SER A 114 -1.07 -9.81 -7.29
C SER A 114 -1.79 -10.23 -6.01
N ASN A 115 -1.82 -11.55 -5.75
CA ASN A 115 -2.38 -12.09 -4.51
C ASN A 115 -1.71 -11.47 -3.27
N GLY A 116 -0.39 -11.26 -3.31
CA GLY A 116 0.34 -10.62 -2.21
C GLY A 116 -0.01 -9.14 -1.99
N TRP A 117 -0.43 -8.41 -3.03
CA TRP A 117 -1.00 -7.07 -2.85
C TRP A 117 -2.40 -7.16 -2.23
N MET A 118 -3.26 -8.04 -2.75
CA MET A 118 -4.65 -8.20 -2.29
C MET A 118 -4.73 -8.63 -0.81
N ASP A 119 -3.90 -9.58 -0.39
CA ASP A 119 -3.83 -10.02 1.01
C ASP A 119 -3.46 -8.87 1.95
N ARG A 120 -2.46 -8.08 1.58
CA ARG A 120 -2.03 -6.91 2.36
C ARG A 120 -3.12 -5.83 2.39
N PHE A 121 -3.76 -5.58 1.25
CA PHE A 121 -4.87 -4.63 1.15
C PHE A 121 -6.02 -5.02 2.09
N ARG A 122 -6.38 -6.31 2.13
CA ARG A 122 -7.41 -6.81 3.05
C ARG A 122 -7.05 -6.67 4.51
N ILE A 123 -5.86 -7.14 4.89
CA ILE A 123 -5.39 -7.11 6.28
C ILE A 123 -5.36 -5.66 6.78
N ARG A 124 -4.88 -4.72 5.96
CA ARG A 124 -4.79 -3.31 6.34
C ARG A 124 -6.15 -2.65 6.53
N ASN A 125 -7.13 -3.03 5.71
CA ASN A 125 -8.46 -2.44 5.72
C ASN A 125 -9.50 -3.27 6.48
N ASN A 126 -9.06 -4.30 7.22
CA ASN A 126 -9.93 -5.24 7.96
C ASN A 126 -11.04 -5.86 7.08
N ILE A 127 -10.71 -6.22 5.83
CA ILE A 127 -11.66 -6.82 4.89
C ILE A 127 -11.62 -8.35 5.02
N THR A 128 -12.71 -8.91 5.54
CA THR A 128 -12.96 -10.35 5.58
C THR A 128 -13.90 -10.76 4.44
N PHE A 129 -13.47 -11.71 3.62
CA PHE A 129 -14.40 -12.42 2.75
C PHE A 129 -15.08 -13.49 3.60
N ARG A 130 -16.41 -13.46 3.67
CA ARG A 130 -17.15 -14.63 4.17
C ARG A 130 -17.03 -15.74 3.14
N SER A 131 -16.95 -16.98 3.61
CA SER A 131 -17.04 -18.12 2.70
C SER A 131 -18.46 -18.18 2.14
N LEU A 132 -18.60 -18.62 0.90
CA LEU A 132 -19.91 -18.80 0.22
C LEU A 132 -20.86 -19.76 0.95
N SER A 133 -20.41 -20.43 2.01
CA SER A 133 -21.25 -21.34 2.81
C SER A 133 -22.28 -20.60 3.68
N ASP A 134 -22.12 -19.30 3.93
CA ASP A 134 -23.08 -18.49 4.71
C ASP A 134 -24.07 -17.72 3.81
N GLU A 135 -23.92 -17.78 2.48
CA GLU A 135 -24.65 -16.95 1.50
C GLU A 135 -25.90 -17.61 0.93
N ALA A 136 -26.31 -18.78 1.43
CA ALA A 136 -27.61 -19.37 1.06
C ALA A 136 -28.80 -18.74 1.82
N ALA A 137 -28.53 -17.92 2.85
CA ALA A 137 -29.56 -17.43 3.76
C ALA A 137 -30.08 -16.00 3.46
N TYR A 138 -29.52 -15.26 2.50
CA TYR A 138 -29.88 -13.85 2.30
C TYR A 138 -29.99 -13.37 0.84
N LEU A 139 -29.74 -14.22 -0.16
CA LEU A 139 -30.02 -13.86 -1.55
C LEU A 139 -31.44 -14.29 -1.92
N ASP A 140 -32.33 -13.30 -2.03
CA ASP A 140 -33.58 -13.43 -2.79
C ASP A 140 -33.20 -13.90 -4.22
N PRO A 141 -33.70 -15.07 -4.69
CA PRO A 141 -33.38 -15.63 -6.00
C PRO A 141 -33.79 -14.76 -7.21
N GLY A 142 -34.44 -13.61 -7.00
CA GLY A 142 -35.03 -12.80 -8.07
C GLY A 142 -34.12 -11.85 -8.86
N LEU A 143 -32.83 -11.69 -8.54
CA LEU A 143 -31.98 -10.65 -9.17
C LEU A 143 -30.72 -11.18 -9.86
N CYS A 144 -30.87 -12.25 -10.63
CA CYS A 144 -29.87 -12.64 -11.64
C CYS A 144 -30.58 -12.85 -12.97
N LEU A 145 -30.44 -11.89 -13.88
CA LEU A 145 -30.32 -12.01 -15.35
C LEU A 145 -30.91 -10.77 -16.02
N ALA A 146 -30.05 -9.77 -16.22
CA ALA A 146 -30.19 -8.89 -17.36
C ALA A 146 -28.78 -8.41 -17.72
N GLU A 147 -28.12 -9.11 -18.64
CA GLU A 147 -27.40 -8.47 -19.74
C GLU A 147 -27.11 -9.47 -20.87
N ALA A 148 -27.17 -8.93 -22.09
CA ALA A 148 -26.72 -9.47 -23.37
C ALA A 148 -27.59 -10.60 -23.98
N SER A 149 -28.60 -10.27 -24.78
CA SER A 149 -28.52 -9.96 -26.23
C SER A 149 -28.32 -11.18 -27.12
N SER A 150 -29.31 -11.36 -28.02
CA SER A 150 -29.26 -11.97 -29.36
C SER A 150 -27.90 -12.52 -29.81
N THR A 151 -27.87 -13.77 -30.27
CA THR A 151 -27.79 -14.09 -31.71
C THR A 151 -27.91 -15.61 -31.95
N SER A 152 -29.00 -15.98 -32.60
CA SER A 152 -29.18 -16.98 -33.68
C SER A 152 -28.46 -18.34 -33.66
N PHE A 153 -29.29 -19.39 -33.46
CA PHE A 153 -29.46 -20.62 -34.27
C PHE A 153 -28.25 -21.30 -34.95
N GLY A 154 -28.13 -22.60 -34.64
CA GLY A 154 -28.36 -23.64 -35.65
C GLY A 154 -27.14 -24.44 -36.07
N TRP A 155 -27.01 -25.67 -35.55
CA TRP A 155 -26.28 -26.73 -36.23
C TRP A 155 -27.11 -28.02 -36.23
N MET A 156 -27.14 -28.58 -37.43
CA MET A 156 -27.70 -29.83 -37.91
C MET A 156 -26.90 -31.02 -37.38
#